data_AF-A0A562J4Q2-F1
#
_entry.id   AF-A0A562J4Q2-F1
#
_cell.length_a   1.000
_cell.length_b   1.000
_cell.length_c   1.000
_cell.angle_alpha   90.00
_cell.angle_beta   90.00
_cell.angle_gamma   90.00
#
_symmetry.space_group_name_H-M   'P 1'
#
loop_
_entity.id
_entity.type
_entity.pdbx_description
1 polymer ?
#
loop_
_entity_poly.entity_id
_entity_poly.type
_entity_poly.pdbx_seq_one_letter_code
_entity_poly.pdbx_strand_id
1 'polypeptide(L)'
;MNIDLQRTFNEYSKTFISGEYDINTISSLLDDIKYGIPELTSEEFNLLMQVPLSVLRSDLWISDINKLNQWQGKIGDYFAGNMYCIKKEDFAIDLIKKFKDGDFDLKDIVGLAEFVMENYDSLSQKYPDHLKYVLSNVEVTINHEDVSLLKEKNFYSSGNIFAAYLNKAINI
;
A
#
# COMPACT_ATOMS: atom_id res chain seq x y z
N MET A 1 14.91 -3.95 -11.28
CA MET A 1 13.69 -4.66 -11.74
C MET A 1 13.92 -5.50 -13.01
N ASN A 2 13.23 -6.65 -13.18
CA ASN A 2 13.27 -7.45 -14.43
C ASN A 2 12.38 -6.86 -15.56
N ILE A 3 12.55 -7.34 -16.81
CA ILE A 3 11.82 -6.82 -18.00
C ILE A 3 10.30 -7.06 -17.91
N ASP A 4 9.86 -8.19 -17.37
CA ASP A 4 8.43 -8.50 -17.29
C ASP A 4 7.73 -7.56 -16.30
N LEU A 5 8.31 -7.34 -15.12
CA LEU A 5 7.80 -6.41 -14.12
C LEU A 5 7.85 -4.96 -14.61
N GLN A 6 8.90 -4.58 -15.35
CA GLN A 6 8.99 -3.28 -16.01
C GLN A 6 7.86 -3.06 -17.03
N ARG A 7 7.51 -4.09 -17.82
CA ARG A 7 6.37 -4.04 -18.75
C ARG A 7 5.06 -3.85 -18.00
N THR A 8 4.85 -4.59 -16.91
CA THR A 8 3.67 -4.47 -16.05
C THR A 8 3.50 -3.03 -15.53
N PHE A 9 4.54 -2.41 -14.97
CA PHE A 9 4.44 -1.01 -14.51
C PHE A 9 4.27 0.01 -15.64
N ASN A 10 4.79 -0.27 -16.84
CA ASN A 10 4.51 0.55 -18.02
C ASN A 10 3.04 0.47 -18.45
N GLU A 11 2.40 -0.70 -18.31
CA GLU A 11 0.97 -0.86 -18.56
C GLU A 11 0.14 -0.04 -17.57
N TYR A 12 0.43 -0.12 -16.26
CA TYR A 12 -0.22 0.75 -15.28
C TYR A 12 -0.03 2.24 -15.58
N SER A 13 1.18 2.66 -15.97
CA SER A 13 1.47 4.05 -16.36
C SER A 13 0.54 4.52 -17.49
N LYS A 14 0.34 3.70 -18.52
CA LYS A 14 -0.59 4.01 -19.62
C LYS A 14 -2.05 4.07 -19.15
N THR A 15 -2.46 3.14 -18.28
CA THR A 15 -3.81 3.12 -17.69
C THR A 15 -4.10 4.37 -16.87
N PHE A 16 -3.12 4.86 -16.11
CA PHE A 16 -3.26 6.11 -15.36
C PHE A 16 -3.37 7.34 -16.27
N ILE A 17 -2.63 7.36 -17.39
CA ILE A 17 -2.69 8.46 -18.38
C ILE A 17 -4.02 8.46 -19.14
N SER A 18 -4.57 7.29 -19.48
CA SER A 18 -5.87 7.20 -20.17
C SER A 18 -7.04 7.59 -19.26
N GLY A 19 -6.85 7.55 -17.94
CA GLY A 19 -7.91 7.79 -16.96
C GLY A 19 -8.80 6.56 -16.73
N GLU A 20 -8.49 5.42 -17.34
CA GLU A 20 -9.25 4.17 -17.26
C GLU A 20 -8.80 3.31 -16.07
N TYR A 21 -8.73 3.92 -14.88
CA TYR A 21 -8.32 3.24 -13.65
C TYR A 21 -9.38 3.35 -12.55
N ASP A 22 -9.26 2.53 -11.52
CA ASP A 22 -10.14 2.52 -10.36
C ASP A 22 -9.36 2.08 -9.12
N ILE A 23 -10.05 1.87 -8.00
CA ILE A 23 -9.39 1.43 -6.78
C ILE A 23 -8.76 0.04 -6.93
N ASN A 24 -9.36 -0.84 -7.74
CA ASN A 24 -8.81 -2.16 -8.02
C ASN A 24 -7.48 -2.05 -8.76
N THR A 25 -7.34 -1.06 -9.66
CA THR A 25 -6.08 -0.78 -10.35
C THR A 25 -4.95 -0.46 -9.36
N ILE A 26 -5.24 0.29 -8.28
CA ILE A 26 -4.26 0.60 -7.23
C ILE A 26 -3.90 -0.66 -6.44
N SER A 27 -4.89 -1.50 -6.13
CA SER A 27 -4.64 -2.77 -5.46
C SER A 27 -3.82 -3.73 -6.30
N SER A 28 -4.10 -3.86 -7.60
CA SER A 28 -3.32 -4.71 -8.50
C SER A 28 -1.88 -4.22 -8.62
N LEU A 29 -1.69 -2.89 -8.73
CA LEU A 29 -0.36 -2.28 -8.69
C LEU A 29 0.38 -2.66 -7.41
N LEU A 30 -0.28 -2.56 -6.24
CA LEU A 30 0.34 -2.91 -4.97
C LEU A 30 0.67 -4.41 -4.86
N ASP A 31 -0.15 -5.27 -5.46
CA ASP A 31 0.13 -6.70 -5.52
C ASP A 31 1.37 -7.00 -6.38
N ASP A 32 1.51 -6.35 -7.53
CA ASP A 32 2.72 -6.46 -8.36
C ASP A 32 3.97 -5.90 -7.66
N ILE A 33 3.84 -4.80 -6.89
CA ILE A 33 4.92 -4.30 -6.02
C ILE A 33 5.31 -5.35 -4.99
N LYS A 34 4.33 -5.94 -4.30
CA LYS A 34 4.53 -6.97 -3.24
C LYS A 34 5.29 -8.18 -3.76
N TYR A 35 4.92 -8.70 -4.92
CA TYR A 35 5.58 -9.86 -5.52
C TYR A 35 6.90 -9.50 -6.21
N GLY A 36 7.08 -8.23 -6.60
CA GLY A 36 8.30 -7.71 -7.17
C GLY A 36 9.42 -7.38 -6.17
N ILE A 37 9.16 -7.34 -4.86
CA ILE A 37 10.12 -6.95 -3.80
C ILE A 37 11.55 -7.52 -4.02
N PRO A 38 11.75 -8.82 -4.32
CA PRO A 38 13.11 -9.37 -4.50
C PRO A 38 13.91 -8.73 -5.65
N GLU A 39 13.25 -8.02 -6.55
CA GLU A 39 13.84 -7.45 -7.77
C GLU A 39 13.89 -5.91 -7.77
N LEU A 40 13.38 -5.28 -6.72
CA LEU A 40 13.28 -3.83 -6.60
C LEU A 40 14.37 -3.30 -5.68
N THR A 41 15.08 -2.29 -6.16
CA THR A 41 15.92 -1.41 -5.34
C THR A 41 15.05 -0.54 -4.44
N SER A 42 15.67 0.03 -3.40
CA SER A 42 15.03 1.00 -2.50
C SER A 42 14.43 2.19 -3.24
N GLU A 43 15.12 2.71 -4.26
CA GLU A 43 14.63 3.85 -5.03
C GLU A 43 13.43 3.48 -5.90
N GLU A 44 13.50 2.34 -6.60
CA GLU A 44 12.37 1.81 -7.39
C GLU A 44 11.15 1.57 -6.49
N PHE A 45 11.32 0.84 -5.38
CA PHE A 45 10.24 0.53 -4.43
C PHE A 45 9.59 1.80 -3.89
N ASN A 46 10.41 2.76 -3.45
CA ASN A 46 9.90 4.00 -2.88
C ASN A 46 9.13 4.86 -3.88
N LEU A 47 9.51 4.85 -5.16
CA LEU A 47 8.77 5.54 -6.21
C LEU A 47 7.45 4.83 -6.51
N LEU A 48 7.46 3.50 -6.65
CA LEU A 48 6.26 2.72 -6.92
C LEU A 48 5.23 2.86 -5.80
N MET A 49 5.67 2.82 -4.54
CA MET A 49 4.80 2.96 -3.36
C MET A 49 4.19 4.35 -3.18
N GLN A 50 4.68 5.39 -3.88
CA GLN A 50 4.05 6.72 -3.81
C GLN A 50 2.60 6.70 -4.28
N VAL A 51 2.26 5.83 -5.24
CA VAL A 51 0.89 5.72 -5.78
C VAL A 51 -0.08 5.23 -4.69
N PRO A 52 0.05 4.00 -4.13
CA PRO A 52 -0.85 3.54 -3.08
C PRO A 52 -0.81 4.41 -1.83
N LEU A 53 0.35 4.97 -1.46
CA LEU A 53 0.45 5.87 -0.32
C LEU A 53 -0.31 7.19 -0.53
N SER A 54 -0.23 7.77 -1.73
CA SER A 54 -1.00 8.98 -2.07
C SER A 54 -2.50 8.73 -1.94
N VAL A 55 -2.97 7.59 -2.44
CA VAL A 55 -4.39 7.18 -2.40
C VAL A 55 -4.84 7.00 -0.95
N LEU A 56 -4.08 6.26 -0.14
CA LEU A 56 -4.37 6.07 1.29
C LEU A 56 -4.45 7.37 2.07
N ARG A 57 -3.55 8.33 1.80
CA ARG A 57 -3.50 9.61 2.52
C ARG A 57 -4.64 10.56 2.15
N SER A 58 -5.02 10.60 0.88
CA SER A 58 -5.77 11.74 0.33
C SER A 58 -7.13 11.37 -0.25
N ASP A 59 -7.27 10.13 -0.70
CA ASP A 59 -8.42 9.71 -1.49
C ASP A 59 -9.32 8.72 -0.75
N LEU A 60 -8.89 8.14 0.37
CA LEU A 60 -9.67 7.16 1.13
C LEU A 60 -10.24 7.71 2.43
N TRP A 61 -11.44 7.25 2.78
CA TRP A 61 -12.10 7.56 4.04
C TRP A 61 -13.06 6.45 4.48
N ILE A 62 -13.32 6.40 5.78
CA ILE A 62 -14.36 5.54 6.39
C ILE A 62 -15.46 6.48 6.89
N SER A 63 -16.71 6.21 6.50
CA SER A 63 -17.76 7.23 6.53
C SER A 63 -18.21 7.68 7.91
N ASP A 64 -18.14 6.79 8.88
CA ASP A 64 -18.61 7.03 10.23
C ASP A 64 -18.01 6.01 11.21
N ILE A 65 -18.27 6.25 12.50
CA ILE A 65 -17.76 5.43 13.60
C ILE A 65 -18.28 3.99 13.56
N ASN A 66 -19.48 3.74 13.05
CA ASN A 66 -20.00 2.36 12.98
C ASN A 66 -19.26 1.56 11.91
N LYS A 67 -19.02 2.16 10.74
CA LYS A 67 -18.17 1.53 9.72
C LYS A 67 -16.74 1.36 10.16
N LEU A 68 -16.17 2.32 10.89
CA LEU A 68 -14.83 2.20 11.46
C LEU A 68 -14.75 1.00 12.41
N ASN A 69 -15.69 0.88 13.35
CA ASN A 69 -15.75 -0.24 14.29
C ASN A 69 -15.94 -1.59 13.57
N GLN A 70 -16.78 -1.62 12.52
CA GLN A 70 -16.98 -2.83 11.71
C GLN A 70 -15.71 -3.24 10.96
N TRP A 71 -15.06 -2.28 10.31
CA TRP A 71 -13.79 -2.49 9.64
C TRP A 71 -12.76 -3.03 10.63
N GLN A 72 -12.49 -2.31 11.72
CA GLN A 72 -11.56 -2.73 12.78
C GLN A 72 -11.84 -4.15 13.28
N GLY A 73 -13.10 -4.48 13.57
CA GLY A 73 -13.50 -5.80 14.06
C GLY A 73 -13.36 -6.93 13.03
N LYS A 74 -13.50 -6.65 11.73
CA LYS A 74 -13.34 -7.65 10.65
C LYS A 74 -11.88 -7.97 10.35
N ILE A 75 -11.00 -6.97 10.41
CA ILE A 75 -9.64 -7.06 9.86
C ILE A 75 -8.51 -6.98 10.89
N GLY A 76 -8.77 -6.57 12.14
CA GLY A 76 -7.73 -6.36 13.16
C GLY A 76 -6.83 -7.57 13.38
N ASP A 77 -7.41 -8.76 13.61
CA ASP A 77 -6.64 -10.00 13.80
C ASP A 77 -5.84 -10.39 12.56
N TYR A 78 -6.40 -10.19 11.37
CA TYR A 78 -5.72 -10.42 10.10
C TYR A 78 -4.50 -9.50 9.96
N PHE A 79 -4.67 -8.20 10.26
CA PHE A 79 -3.57 -7.23 10.21
C PHE A 79 -2.48 -7.53 11.21
N ALA A 80 -2.83 -7.88 12.45
CA ALA A 80 -1.86 -8.29 13.46
C ALA A 80 -1.08 -9.55 13.04
N GLY A 81 -1.76 -10.52 12.40
CA GLY A 81 -1.16 -11.74 11.91
C GLY A 81 -0.11 -11.50 10.82
N ASN A 82 -0.39 -10.59 9.89
CA ASN A 82 0.51 -10.23 8.79
C ASN A 82 1.82 -9.56 9.22
N MET A 83 1.88 -9.00 10.43
CA MET A 83 3.05 -8.31 10.97
C MET A 83 4.09 -9.25 11.61
N TYR A 84 3.90 -10.57 11.52
CA TYR A 84 4.70 -11.56 12.24
C TYR A 84 6.21 -11.46 11.99
N CYS A 85 6.63 -11.05 10.79
CA CYS A 85 8.04 -10.96 10.40
C CYS A 85 8.74 -9.76 11.05
N ILE A 86 8.00 -8.67 11.29
CA ILE A 86 8.53 -7.43 11.89
C ILE A 86 8.12 -7.23 13.35
N LYS A 87 7.52 -8.24 14.01
CA LYS A 87 7.01 -8.16 15.40
C LYS A 87 8.01 -7.76 16.49
N LYS A 88 9.30 -7.65 16.16
CA LYS A 88 10.38 -7.21 17.07
C LYS A 88 10.80 -5.77 16.83
N GLU A 89 10.33 -5.14 15.76
CA GLU A 89 10.54 -3.72 15.50
C GLU A 89 9.60 -2.93 16.42
N ASP A 90 10.11 -1.89 17.11
CA ASP A 90 9.33 -1.14 18.11
C ASP A 90 8.02 -0.58 17.54
N PHE A 91 8.08 -0.05 16.32
CA PHE A 91 6.91 0.41 15.57
C PHE A 91 5.84 -0.69 15.43
N ALA A 92 6.27 -1.91 15.10
CA ALA A 92 5.35 -3.02 14.88
C ALA A 92 4.72 -3.51 16.19
N ILE A 93 5.42 -3.45 17.31
CA ILE A 93 4.87 -3.87 18.62
C ILE A 93 3.65 -3.05 18.97
N ASP A 94 3.75 -1.72 18.87
CA ASP A 94 2.66 -0.80 19.17
C ASP A 94 1.51 -0.97 18.17
N LEU A 95 1.82 -1.06 16.87
CA LEU A 95 0.80 -1.21 15.84
C LEU A 95 0.06 -2.56 15.91
N ILE A 96 0.76 -3.67 16.23
CA ILE A 96 0.13 -4.97 16.46
C ILE A 96 -0.85 -4.90 17.63
N LYS A 97 -0.49 -4.17 18.70
CA LYS A 97 -1.39 -3.98 19.84
C LYS A 97 -2.65 -3.21 19.42
N LYS A 98 -2.50 -2.10 18.69
CA LYS A 98 -3.63 -1.34 18.14
C LYS A 98 -4.56 -2.21 17.29
N PHE A 99 -4.01 -3.03 16.40
CA PHE A 99 -4.80 -3.96 15.58
C PHE A 99 -5.62 -4.94 16.41
N LYS A 100 -5.02 -5.51 17.46
CA LYS A 100 -5.72 -6.45 18.36
C LYS A 100 -6.77 -5.79 19.24
N ASP A 101 -6.51 -4.57 19.67
CA ASP A 101 -7.41 -3.80 20.52
C ASP A 101 -8.54 -3.13 19.73
N GLY A 102 -8.48 -3.16 18.39
CA GLY A 102 -9.42 -2.46 17.51
C GLY A 102 -9.27 -0.93 17.59
N ASP A 103 -8.10 -0.44 17.97
CA ASP A 103 -7.81 0.99 18.16
C ASP A 103 -6.86 1.50 17.08
N PHE A 104 -7.28 1.38 15.82
CA PHE A 104 -6.50 1.81 14.66
C PHE A 104 -7.37 2.45 13.58
N ASP A 105 -6.82 3.39 12.83
CA ASP A 105 -7.50 4.05 11.73
C ASP A 105 -6.67 4.02 10.43
N LEU A 106 -7.13 4.72 9.39
CA LEU A 106 -6.40 4.82 8.12
C LEU A 106 -5.01 5.46 8.29
N LYS A 107 -4.79 6.32 9.30
CA LYS A 107 -3.47 6.92 9.55
C LYS A 107 -2.48 5.89 10.07
N ASP A 108 -2.93 4.90 10.83
CA ASP A 108 -2.08 3.79 11.24
C ASP A 108 -1.63 2.94 10.03
N ILE A 109 -2.51 2.78 9.04
CA ILE A 109 -2.17 2.08 7.77
C ILE A 109 -1.22 2.92 6.90
N VAL A 110 -1.42 4.23 6.85
CA VAL A 110 -0.47 5.17 6.23
C VAL A 110 0.90 5.07 6.90
N GLY A 111 0.95 5.10 8.23
CA GLY A 111 2.18 4.96 9.00
C GLY A 111 2.88 3.61 8.76
N LEU A 112 2.11 2.54 8.55
CA LEU A 112 2.67 1.24 8.17
C LEU A 112 3.36 1.30 6.80
N ALA A 113 2.71 1.88 5.80
CA ALA A 113 3.29 2.03 4.46
C ALA A 113 4.55 2.91 4.49
N GLU A 114 4.52 4.02 5.22
CA GLU A 114 5.67 4.91 5.43
C GLU A 114 6.83 4.18 6.12
N PHE A 115 6.56 3.46 7.21
CA PHE A 115 7.57 2.66 7.91
C PHE A 115 8.25 1.66 6.98
N VAL A 116 7.48 0.94 6.16
CA VAL A 116 8.04 -0.02 5.20
C VAL A 116 8.89 0.67 4.14
N MET A 117 8.46 1.82 3.62
CA MET A 117 9.22 2.62 2.65
C MET A 117 10.55 3.13 3.21
N GLU A 118 10.52 3.72 4.41
CA GLU A 118 11.69 4.29 5.06
C GLU A 118 12.72 3.24 5.47
N ASN A 119 12.26 2.02 5.74
CA ASN A 119 13.11 0.92 6.22
C ASN A 119 13.30 -0.19 5.17
N TYR A 120 12.96 0.06 3.90
CA TYR A 120 12.88 -0.96 2.87
C TYR A 120 14.16 -1.78 2.73
N ASP A 121 15.34 -1.15 2.68
CA ASP A 121 16.61 -1.87 2.52
C ASP A 121 16.87 -2.85 3.67
N SER A 122 16.61 -2.43 4.91
CA SER A 122 16.78 -3.26 6.10
C SER A 122 15.76 -4.40 6.13
N LEU A 123 14.50 -4.09 5.82
CA LEU A 123 13.39 -5.05 5.88
C LEU A 123 13.46 -6.08 4.74
N SER A 124 13.75 -5.65 3.51
CA SER A 124 13.85 -6.53 2.34
C SER A 124 15.04 -7.49 2.44
N GLN A 125 16.16 -7.07 3.06
CA GLN A 125 17.29 -7.97 3.33
C GLN A 125 17.00 -8.98 4.44
N LYS A 126 16.34 -8.56 5.52
CA LYS A 126 16.02 -9.44 6.66
C LYS A 126 14.84 -10.37 6.37
N TYR A 127 13.85 -9.91 5.62
CA TYR A 127 12.53 -10.54 5.46
C TYR A 127 12.02 -10.52 4.00
N PRO A 128 12.82 -10.92 3.00
CA PRO A 128 12.51 -10.71 1.58
C PRO A 128 11.16 -11.29 1.16
N ASP A 129 10.87 -12.54 1.56
CA ASP A 129 9.64 -13.24 1.17
C ASP A 129 8.43 -12.93 2.07
N HIS A 130 8.63 -12.14 3.12
CA HIS A 130 7.64 -11.92 4.16
C HIS A 130 7.13 -10.48 4.20
N LEU A 131 7.87 -9.53 3.63
CA LEU A 131 7.45 -8.14 3.58
C LEU A 131 6.15 -7.95 2.77
N LYS A 132 5.88 -8.85 1.81
CA LYS A 132 4.61 -8.90 1.09
C LYS A 132 3.39 -9.07 2.00
N TYR A 133 3.50 -9.81 3.11
CA TYR A 133 2.40 -10.00 4.05
C TYR A 133 2.10 -8.70 4.81
N VAL A 134 3.14 -7.97 5.21
CA VAL A 134 3.00 -6.66 5.85
C VAL A 134 2.26 -5.69 4.93
N LEU A 135 2.66 -5.65 3.65
CA LEU A 135 2.01 -4.82 2.63
C LEU A 135 0.59 -5.31 2.26
N SER A 136 0.22 -6.56 2.53
CA SER A 136 -1.18 -7.00 2.38
C SER A 136 -2.14 -6.22 3.27
N ASN A 137 -1.68 -5.65 4.40
CA ASN A 137 -2.53 -4.78 5.22
C ASN A 137 -2.91 -3.49 4.48
N VAL A 138 -1.96 -2.93 3.72
CA VAL A 138 -2.15 -1.74 2.88
C VAL A 138 -3.13 -2.06 1.76
N GLU A 139 -2.92 -3.19 1.06
CA GLU A 139 -3.79 -3.65 -0.03
C GLU A 139 -5.23 -3.92 0.44
N VAL A 140 -5.40 -4.70 1.51
CA VAL A 140 -6.72 -5.03 2.05
C VAL A 140 -7.45 -3.78 2.53
N THR A 141 -6.73 -2.78 3.06
CA THR A 141 -7.33 -1.48 3.40
C THR A 141 -7.87 -0.77 2.17
N ILE A 142 -7.07 -0.70 1.09
CA ILE A 142 -7.44 -0.02 -0.16
C ILE A 142 -8.71 -0.63 -0.79
N ASN A 143 -8.84 -1.95 -0.74
CA ASN A 143 -9.96 -2.69 -1.34
C ASN A 143 -11.13 -3.00 -0.40
N HIS A 144 -11.09 -2.57 0.87
CA HIS A 144 -12.13 -2.97 1.82
C HIS A 144 -13.46 -2.28 1.52
N GLU A 145 -14.58 -3.01 1.59
CA GLU A 145 -15.95 -2.50 1.32
C GLU A 145 -16.37 -1.32 2.21
N ASP A 146 -15.82 -1.25 3.42
CA ASP A 146 -16.07 -0.20 4.42
C ASP A 146 -15.21 1.05 4.20
N VAL A 147 -14.22 0.99 3.29
CA VAL A 147 -13.37 2.09 2.88
C VAL A 147 -13.88 2.62 1.53
N SER A 148 -14.03 3.92 1.42
CA SER A 148 -14.60 4.56 0.23
C SER A 148 -13.66 5.64 -0.31
N LEU A 149 -13.86 6.00 -1.59
CA LEU A 149 -13.22 7.19 -2.14
C LEU A 149 -13.87 8.45 -1.56
N LEU A 150 -13.05 9.38 -1.06
CA LEU A 150 -13.49 10.65 -0.49
C LEU A 150 -14.07 11.56 -1.57
N LYS A 151 -13.35 11.68 -2.70
CA LYS A 151 -13.76 12.44 -3.89
C LYS A 151 -13.19 11.78 -5.13
N GLU A 152 -14.02 11.07 -5.88
CA GLU A 152 -13.61 10.41 -7.13
C GLU A 152 -12.89 11.37 -8.09
N LYS A 153 -13.38 12.60 -8.24
CA LYS A 153 -12.73 13.61 -9.11
C LYS A 153 -11.26 13.86 -8.75
N ASN A 154 -10.91 13.86 -7.46
CA ASN A 154 -9.53 14.07 -7.04
C ASN A 154 -8.67 12.86 -7.40
N PHE A 155 -9.17 11.65 -7.08
CA PHE A 155 -8.52 10.39 -7.44
C PHE A 155 -8.21 10.31 -8.94
N TYR A 156 -9.19 10.64 -9.79
CA TYR A 156 -9.04 10.65 -11.25
C TYR A 156 -8.16 11.77 -11.80
N SER A 157 -7.98 12.86 -11.05
CA SER A 157 -7.08 13.95 -11.46
C SER A 157 -5.59 13.65 -11.22
N SER A 158 -5.30 12.62 -10.42
CA SER A 158 -3.93 12.24 -10.04
C SER A 158 -3.23 11.32 -11.04
N GLY A 159 -3.91 10.86 -12.11
CA GLY A 159 -3.38 9.86 -13.04
C GLY A 159 -2.02 10.24 -13.65
N ASN A 160 -1.85 11.49 -14.08
CA ASN A 160 -0.56 11.98 -14.60
C ASN A 160 0.56 11.93 -13.54
N ILE A 161 0.24 12.20 -12.28
CA ILE A 161 1.19 12.14 -11.16
C ILE A 161 1.57 10.68 -10.89
N PHE A 162 0.58 9.78 -10.86
CA PHE A 162 0.81 8.35 -10.66
C PHE A 162 1.68 7.76 -11.77
N ALA A 163 1.37 8.05 -13.03
CA ALA A 163 2.18 7.64 -14.17
C ALA A 163 3.62 8.18 -14.10
N ALA A 164 3.81 9.42 -13.62
CA ALA A 164 5.14 10.00 -13.47
C ALA A 164 6.00 9.24 -12.44
N TYR A 165 5.41 8.80 -11.31
CA TYR A 165 6.12 7.96 -10.34
C TYR A 165 6.54 6.62 -10.94
N LEU A 166 5.63 5.92 -11.63
CA LEU A 166 5.93 4.65 -12.29
C LEU A 166 7.00 4.79 -13.36
N ASN A 167 6.87 5.79 -14.23
CA ASN A 167 7.85 6.06 -15.28
C ASN A 167 9.22 6.37 -14.69
N LYS A 168 9.29 7.09 -13.57
CA LYS A 168 10.57 7.35 -12.92
C LYS A 168 11.18 6.05 -12.38
N ALA A 169 10.40 5.19 -11.72
CA ALA A 169 10.88 3.90 -11.21
C ALA A 169 11.40 2.99 -12.33
N ILE A 170 10.70 2.96 -13.47
CA ILE A 170 11.03 2.14 -14.65
C ILE A 170 12.37 2.53 -15.31
N ASN A 171 12.80 3.78 -15.16
CA ASN A 171 13.97 4.35 -15.86
C ASN A 171 15.20 4.53 -14.95
N ILE A 172 15.21 3.90 -13.78
CA ILE A 172 16.41 3.77 -12.92
C ILE A 172 17.28 2.65 -13.49
#